data_AF-A0A2R6RVB2-F1
#
_entry.id   AF-A0A2R6RVB2-F1
#
_cell.length_a   1.000
_cell.length_b   1.000
_cell.length_c   1.000
_cell.angle_alpha   90.00
_cell.angle_beta   90.00
_cell.angle_gamma   90.00
#
_symmetry.space_group_name_H-M   'P 1'
#
loop_
_entity.id
_entity.type
_entity.pdbx_description
1 polymer ?
#
loop_
_entity_poly.entity_id
_entity_poly.type
_entity_poly.pdbx_seq_one_letter_code
_entity_poly.pdbx_strand_id
1 'polypeptide(L)'
;MMSKESVKSSLESEQGMSYTEFTYQLLQGYDFLYLYHKEGVHVQIGCSDQWGNITAGTDLIGRKILQPNPNAYGLTFTLLLKSGGTKFGKSEDGAVWLSPSMLFPCKFYQHFFSVPDADVTRFLKTRTFLSMEEIG
;
A
#
# COMPACT_ATOMS: atom_id res chain seq x y z
N MET A 1 3.84 -10.60 16.66
CA MET A 1 2.53 -10.41 16.02
C MET A 1 1.61 -9.58 16.89
N MET A 2 1.32 -10.02 18.14
CA MET A 2 0.47 -9.28 19.10
C MET A 2 0.95 -7.85 19.44
N SER A 3 2.25 -7.59 19.35
CA SER A 3 2.86 -6.29 19.63
C SER A 3 2.81 -5.29 18.46
N LYS A 4 2.28 -5.69 17.29
CA LYS A 4 2.16 -4.79 16.13
C LYS A 4 0.99 -3.82 16.35
N GLU A 5 1.21 -2.53 16.10
CA GLU A 5 0.21 -1.47 16.32
C GLU A 5 -1.13 -1.76 15.62
N SER A 6 -1.10 -2.29 14.40
CA SER A 6 -2.33 -2.64 13.65
C SER A 6 -3.16 -3.71 14.36
N VAL A 7 -2.51 -4.73 14.93
CA VAL A 7 -3.17 -5.83 15.65
C VAL A 7 -3.67 -5.34 17.01
N LYS A 8 -2.85 -4.56 17.71
CA LYS A 8 -3.20 -4.00 19.02
C LYS A 8 -4.42 -3.07 18.94
N SER A 9 -4.43 -2.15 17.97
CA SER A 9 -5.54 -1.22 17.78
C SER A 9 -6.86 -1.92 17.46
N SER A 10 -6.83 -3.00 16.66
CA SER A 10 -8.05 -3.78 16.37
C SER A 10 -8.51 -4.62 17.55
N LEU A 11 -7.59 -5.20 18.33
CA LEU A 11 -7.93 -5.97 19.53
C LEU A 11 -8.52 -5.10 20.65
N GLU A 12 -8.08 -3.84 20.75
CA GLU A 12 -8.60 -2.85 21.70
C GLU A 12 -9.93 -2.22 21.22
N SER A 13 -10.36 -2.48 19.99
CA SER A 13 -11.63 -2.00 19.45
C SER A 13 -12.82 -2.84 19.92
N GLU A 14 -14.02 -2.25 20.01
CA GLU A 14 -15.24 -2.95 20.46
C GLU A 14 -15.61 -4.17 19.60
N GLN A 15 -15.17 -4.22 18.33
CA GLN A 15 -15.39 -5.34 17.42
C GLN A 15 -14.37 -6.48 17.59
N GLY A 16 -13.23 -6.21 18.24
CA GLY A 16 -12.12 -7.14 18.34
C GLY A 16 -11.51 -7.49 16.98
N MET A 17 -10.76 -8.60 16.93
CA MET A 17 -10.19 -9.14 15.70
C MET A 17 -10.48 -10.64 15.62
N SER A 18 -11.02 -11.09 14.49
CA SER A 18 -11.26 -12.52 14.26
C SER A 18 -9.96 -13.29 14.05
N TYR A 19 -9.99 -14.60 14.30
CA TYR A 19 -8.84 -15.47 14.01
C TYR A 19 -8.48 -15.45 12.51
N THR A 20 -9.47 -15.34 11.63
CA THR A 20 -9.26 -15.20 10.18
C THR A 20 -8.48 -13.94 9.83
N GLU A 21 -8.82 -12.80 10.43
CA GLU A 21 -8.07 -11.54 10.22
C GLU A 21 -6.68 -11.59 10.84
N PHE A 22 -6.55 -12.18 12.02
CA PHE A 22 -5.26 -12.34 12.69
C PHE A 22 -4.28 -13.19 11.87
N THR A 23 -4.79 -14.25 11.23
CA THR A 23 -3.98 -15.17 10.40
C THR A 23 -3.60 -14.60 9.04
N TYR A 24 -4.23 -13.51 8.59
CA TYR A 24 -3.91 -12.86 7.31
C TYR A 24 -2.42 -12.50 7.18
N GLN A 25 -1.80 -12.03 8.27
CA GLN A 25 -0.37 -11.67 8.27
C GLN A 25 0.54 -12.87 7.99
N LEU A 26 0.14 -14.09 8.39
CA LEU A 26 0.89 -15.30 8.12
C LEU A 26 0.80 -15.69 6.65
N LEU A 27 -0.38 -15.56 6.06
CA LEU A 27 -0.61 -15.85 4.64
C LEU A 27 0.23 -14.91 3.76
N GLN A 28 0.13 -13.60 3.97
CA GLN A 28 0.91 -12.62 3.20
C GLN A 28 2.42 -12.78 3.42
N GLY A 29 2.85 -13.13 4.63
CA GLY A 29 4.26 -13.43 4.91
C GLY A 29 4.75 -14.67 4.17
N TYR A 30 3.92 -15.70 4.10
CA TYR A 30 4.23 -16.93 3.35
C TYR A 30 4.29 -16.68 1.84
N ASP A 31 3.40 -15.85 1.30
CA ASP A 31 3.45 -15.45 -0.11
C ASP A 31 4.80 -14.79 -0.45
N PHE A 32 5.30 -13.91 0.43
CA PHE A 32 6.61 -13.30 0.22
C PHE A 32 7.73 -14.35 0.28
N LEU A 33 7.71 -15.28 1.25
CA LEU A 33 8.68 -16.38 1.31
C LEU A 33 8.64 -17.26 0.04
N TYR A 34 7.45 -17.55 -0.47
CA TYR A 34 7.27 -18.34 -1.68
C TYR A 34 7.88 -17.62 -2.89
N LEU A 35 7.54 -16.35 -3.10
CA LEU A 35 8.06 -15.54 -4.19
C LEU A 35 9.57 -15.30 -4.07
N TYR A 36 10.09 -15.15 -2.86
CA TYR A 36 11.52 -15.08 -2.59
C TYR A 36 12.23 -16.34 -3.09
N HIS A 37 11.72 -17.53 -2.73
CA HIS A 37 12.36 -18.79 -3.10
C HIS A 37 12.16 -19.20 -4.56
N LYS A 38 10.99 -18.90 -5.14
CA LYS A 38 10.62 -19.38 -6.48
C LYS A 38 10.99 -18.40 -7.57
N GLU A 39 10.81 -17.11 -7.32
CA GLU A 39 10.92 -16.05 -8.32
C GLU A 39 12.07 -15.08 -8.03
N GLY A 40 12.82 -15.28 -6.93
CA GLY A 40 13.90 -14.37 -6.55
C GLY A 40 13.42 -12.97 -6.19
N VAL A 41 12.21 -12.86 -5.63
CA VAL A 41 11.66 -11.57 -5.19
C VAL A 41 12.28 -11.16 -3.86
N HIS A 42 13.00 -10.04 -3.85
CA HIS A 42 13.72 -9.54 -2.69
C HIS A 42 13.05 -8.31 -2.04
N VAL A 43 12.09 -7.68 -2.71
CA VAL A 43 11.45 -6.44 -2.23
C VAL A 43 9.94 -6.58 -2.28
N GLN A 44 9.29 -6.36 -1.14
CA GLN A 44 7.84 -6.23 -1.07
C GLN A 44 7.45 -4.76 -0.89
N ILE A 45 6.54 -4.29 -1.75
CA ILE A 45 6.08 -2.91 -1.75
C ILE A 45 4.60 -2.86 -1.37
N GLY A 46 4.20 -1.89 -0.56
CA GLY A 46 2.79 -1.70 -0.19
C GLY A 46 2.45 -0.27 0.22
N CYS A 47 1.21 -0.05 0.63
CA CYS A 47 0.78 1.20 1.25
C CYS A 47 1.25 1.24 2.73
N SER A 48 1.26 2.42 3.35
CA SER A 48 1.74 2.63 4.72
C SER A 48 1.05 1.72 5.76
N ASP A 49 -0.22 1.37 5.53
CA ASP A 49 -0.99 0.43 6.36
C ASP A 49 -0.53 -1.03 6.24
N GLN A 50 0.24 -1.39 5.21
CA GLN A 50 0.78 -2.73 5.00
C GLN A 50 2.11 -2.97 5.71
N TRP A 51 2.70 -1.96 6.38
CA TRP A 51 4.01 -2.10 7.04
C TRP A 51 4.08 -3.29 8.01
N GLY A 52 3.02 -3.48 8.80
CA GLY A 52 2.90 -4.60 9.72
C GLY A 52 2.96 -5.96 9.02
N ASN A 53 2.38 -6.10 7.83
CA ASN A 53 2.37 -7.37 7.11
C ASN A 53 3.70 -7.61 6.39
N ILE A 54 4.26 -6.58 5.75
CA ILE A 54 5.55 -6.64 5.05
C ILE A 54 6.68 -7.07 5.99
N THR A 55 6.76 -6.43 7.17
CA THR A 55 7.75 -6.80 8.20
C THR A 55 7.57 -8.23 8.71
N ALA A 56 6.34 -8.76 8.72
CA ALA A 56 6.10 -10.16 9.10
C ALA A 56 6.70 -11.12 8.05
N GLY A 57 6.59 -10.77 6.76
CA GLY A 57 7.18 -11.51 5.66
C GLY A 57 8.71 -11.49 5.70
N THR A 58 9.32 -10.31 5.88
CA THR A 58 10.80 -10.21 5.99
C THR A 58 11.34 -11.01 7.19
N ASP A 59 10.67 -10.93 8.34
CA ASP A 59 11.04 -11.72 9.53
C ASP A 59 10.92 -13.23 9.27
N LEU A 60 9.86 -13.67 8.58
CA LEU A 60 9.65 -15.07 8.25
C LEU A 60 10.76 -15.60 7.32
N ILE A 61 11.13 -14.81 6.31
CA ILE A 61 12.22 -15.13 5.39
C ILE A 61 13.54 -15.28 6.15
N GLY A 62 13.89 -14.31 7.02
CA GLY A 62 15.10 -14.37 7.84
C GLY A 62 15.16 -15.60 8.73
N ARG A 63 14.04 -15.97 9.36
CA ARG A 63 13.95 -17.19 10.18
C ARG A 63 14.11 -18.48 9.38
N LYS A 64 13.60 -18.52 8.14
CA LYS A 64 13.63 -19.73 7.30
C LYS A 64 14.98 -19.97 6.63
N ILE A 65 15.67 -18.90 6.25
CA ILE A 65 16.92 -19.00 5.51
C ILE A 65 18.13 -19.19 6.44
N LEU A 66 17.97 -18.96 7.74
CA LEU A 66 19.04 -19.07 8.76
C LEU A 66 20.28 -18.23 8.39
N GLN A 67 20.09 -17.15 7.63
CA GLN A 67 21.13 -16.21 7.24
C GLN A 67 20.92 -14.86 7.94
N PRO A 68 21.99 -14.19 8.39
CA PRO A 68 21.90 -12.92 9.10
C PRO A 68 21.35 -11.77 8.24
N ASN A 69 21.40 -11.90 6.91
CA ASN A 69 20.82 -10.93 5.99
C ASN A 69 20.31 -11.63 4.72
N PRO A 70 19.05 -12.09 4.68
CA PRO A 70 18.50 -12.77 3.52
C PRO A 70 18.22 -11.82 2.34
N ASN A 71 18.69 -10.56 2.36
CA ASN A 71 18.39 -9.57 1.32
C ASN A 71 16.89 -9.39 1.04
N ALA A 72 16.03 -9.53 2.06
CA ALA A 72 14.59 -9.30 1.94
C ALA A 72 14.24 -7.93 2.52
N TYR A 73 13.61 -7.08 1.72
CA TYR A 73 13.34 -5.68 2.03
C TYR A 73 11.85 -5.34 1.90
N GLY A 74 11.44 -4.32 2.66
CA GLY A 74 10.10 -3.76 2.61
C GLY A 74 10.15 -2.27 2.27
N LEU A 75 9.26 -1.83 1.39
CA LEU A 75 9.04 -0.41 1.08
C LEU A 75 7.56 -0.09 1.23
N THR A 76 7.25 1.04 1.85
CA THR A 76 5.88 1.56 1.87
C THR A 76 5.78 2.93 1.23
N PHE A 77 4.68 3.15 0.53
CA PHE A 77 4.31 4.48 0.05
C PHE A 77 3.48 5.22 1.09
N THR A 78 3.67 6.53 1.17
CA THR A 78 2.86 7.40 2.03
C THR A 78 1.42 7.44 1.55
N LEU A 79 0.47 7.53 2.48
CA LEU A 79 -0.93 7.75 2.15
C LEU A 79 -1.09 9.04 1.35
N LEU A 80 -1.74 8.94 0.20
CA LEU A 80 -1.98 10.10 -0.67
C LEU A 80 -3.17 10.91 -0.15
N LEU A 81 -2.87 12.10 0.34
CA LEU A 81 -3.83 13.09 0.78
C LEU A 81 -3.78 14.28 -0.16
N LYS A 82 -4.94 14.89 -0.46
CA LYS A 82 -4.99 16.23 -1.06
C LYS A 82 -4.49 17.26 -0.06
N SER A 83 -4.13 18.45 -0.52
CA SER A 83 -3.77 19.61 0.31
C SER A 83 -4.81 19.89 1.42
N GLY A 84 -6.10 19.65 1.14
CA GLY A 84 -7.20 19.75 2.11
C GLY A 84 -7.34 18.57 3.09
N GLY A 85 -6.41 17.62 3.14
CA GLY A 85 -6.42 16.48 4.07
C GLY A 85 -7.33 15.32 3.70
N THR A 86 -8.11 15.43 2.62
CA THR A 86 -8.99 14.36 2.12
C THR A 86 -8.20 13.29 1.37
N LYS A 87 -8.60 12.01 1.51
CA LYS A 87 -7.96 10.88 0.80
C LYS A 87 -8.09 11.04 -0.70
N PHE A 88 -6.99 10.87 -1.42
CA PHE A 88 -6.97 10.82 -2.87
C PHE A 88 -7.78 9.60 -3.38
N GLY A 89 -8.65 9.81 -4.37
CA GLY A 89 -9.53 8.76 -4.91
C GLY A 89 -10.91 8.65 -4.26
N LYS A 90 -11.22 9.48 -3.25
CA LYS A 90 -12.60 9.74 -2.81
C LYS A 90 -13.06 11.09 -3.38
N SER A 91 -14.15 11.07 -4.12
CA SER A 91 -14.91 12.23 -4.58
C SER A 91 -16.21 12.35 -3.77
N GLU A 92 -16.93 13.46 -3.93
CA GLU A 92 -18.28 13.63 -3.35
C GLU A 92 -19.25 12.53 -3.84
N ASP A 93 -19.07 12.08 -5.09
CA ASP A 93 -19.83 11.00 -5.72
C ASP A 93 -19.33 9.59 -5.35
N GLY A 94 -18.33 9.45 -4.48
CA GLY A 94 -17.75 8.17 -4.07
C GLY A 94 -16.38 7.87 -4.68
N ALA A 95 -16.06 6.59 -4.85
CA ALA A 95 -14.73 6.13 -5.28
C ALA A 95 -14.47 6.39 -6.76
N VAL A 96 -13.24 6.75 -7.10
CA VAL A 96 -12.79 6.91 -8.50
C VAL A 96 -12.36 5.54 -9.04
N TRP A 97 -13.26 4.87 -9.74
CA TRP A 97 -13.03 3.52 -10.27
C TRP A 97 -12.19 3.53 -11.55
N LEU A 98 -11.37 2.50 -11.73
CA LEU A 98 -10.64 2.25 -12.98
C LEU A 98 -11.50 1.54 -14.03
N SER A 99 -12.53 0.81 -13.61
CA SER A 99 -13.41 0.10 -14.54
C SER A 99 -14.37 1.08 -15.25
N PRO A 100 -14.43 1.08 -16.59
CA PRO A 100 -15.32 1.96 -17.34
C PRO A 100 -16.81 1.66 -17.10
N SER A 101 -17.15 0.45 -16.65
CA SER A 101 -18.51 0.08 -16.27
C SER A 101 -18.95 0.69 -14.94
N MET A 102 -18.00 1.12 -14.10
CA MET A 102 -18.26 1.70 -12.78
C MET A 102 -18.06 3.22 -12.78
N LEU A 103 -17.12 3.72 -13.58
CA LEU A 103 -16.89 5.14 -13.78
C LEU A 103 -16.60 5.42 -15.26
N PHE A 104 -17.43 6.24 -15.88
CA PHE A 104 -17.25 6.61 -17.27
C PHE A 104 -15.89 7.28 -17.50
N PRO A 105 -15.12 6.94 -18.55
CA PRO A 105 -13.77 7.46 -18.76
C PRO A 105 -13.65 8.99 -18.75
N CYS A 106 -14.66 9.71 -19.25
CA CYS A 106 -14.64 11.18 -19.19
C CYS A 106 -14.73 11.72 -17.76
N LYS A 107 -15.45 11.04 -16.84
CA LYS A 107 -15.46 11.42 -15.43
C LYS A 107 -14.13 11.10 -14.74
N PHE A 108 -13.50 9.98 -15.11
CA PHE A 108 -12.15 9.66 -14.64
C PHE A 108 -11.15 10.75 -15.06
N TYR A 109 -11.17 11.17 -16.33
CA TYR A 109 -10.35 12.29 -16.82
C TYR A 109 -10.65 13.58 -16.06
N GLN A 110 -11.93 13.93 -15.91
CA GLN A 110 -12.36 15.13 -15.18
C GLN A 110 -11.82 15.17 -13.75
N HIS A 111 -11.74 14.03 -13.06
CA HIS A 111 -11.18 13.95 -11.71
C HIS A 111 -9.74 14.47 -11.62
N PHE A 112 -8.90 14.11 -12.59
CA PHE A 112 -7.51 14.56 -12.65
C PHE A 112 -7.39 15.99 -13.18
N PHE A 113 -8.26 16.37 -14.11
CA PHE A 113 -8.30 17.73 -14.64
C PHE A 113 -8.67 18.77 -13.56
N SER A 114 -9.52 18.39 -12.59
CA SER A 114 -9.94 19.25 -11.49
C SER A 114 -9.00 19.22 -10.26
N VAL A 115 -7.78 18.70 -10.39
CA VAL A 115 -6.79 18.69 -9.29
C VAL A 115 -6.31 20.12 -9.01
N PRO A 116 -6.27 20.59 -7.74
CA PRO A 116 -5.77 21.92 -7.41
C PRO A 116 -4.28 22.08 -7.77
N ASP A 117 -3.89 23.31 -8.13
CA ASP A 117 -2.50 23.65 -8.47
C ASP A 117 -1.51 23.29 -7.36
N ALA A 118 -1.91 23.41 -6.09
CA ALA A 118 -1.08 23.03 -4.95
C ALA A 118 -0.73 21.53 -4.90
N ASP A 119 -1.53 20.68 -5.56
CA ASP A 119 -1.38 19.23 -5.57
C ASP A 119 -0.84 18.68 -6.91
N VAL A 120 -0.98 19.44 -8.00
CA VAL A 120 -0.73 18.95 -9.37
C VAL A 120 0.70 18.46 -9.56
N THR A 121 1.70 19.23 -9.13
CA THR A 121 3.13 18.86 -9.29
C THR A 121 3.45 17.57 -8.54
N ARG A 122 2.92 17.40 -7.32
CA ARG A 122 3.12 16.18 -6.54
C ARG A 122 2.43 14.98 -7.19
N PHE A 123 1.27 15.17 -7.81
CA PHE A 123 0.58 14.11 -8.53
C PHE A 123 1.29 13.74 -9.83
N LEU A 124 1.81 14.70 -10.59
CA LEU A 124 2.63 14.43 -11.77
C LEU A 124 3.82 13.53 -11.41
N LYS A 125 4.53 13.85 -10.31
CA LYS A 125 5.69 13.07 -9.81
C LYS A 125 5.36 11.65 -9.39
N THR A 126 4.11 11.36 -9.02
CA THR A 126 3.70 10.06 -8.44
C THR A 126 2.76 9.25 -9.33
N ARG A 127 2.14 9.86 -10.35
CA ARG A 127 1.09 9.26 -11.19
C ARG A 127 1.39 9.27 -12.67
N THR A 128 2.53 9.82 -13.08
CA THR A 128 2.98 9.80 -14.46
C THR A 128 4.36 9.17 -14.56
N PHE A 129 4.76 8.84 -15.78
CA PHE A 129 6.12 8.39 -16.10
C PHE A 129 6.99 9.55 -16.63
N LEU A 130 6.54 10.79 -16.45
CA LEU A 130 7.31 11.97 -16.85
C LEU A 130 8.59 12.07 -16.01
N SER A 131 9.65 12.53 -16.64
CA SER A 131 10.90 12.84 -15.95
C SER A 131 10.74 14.05 -15.03
N MET A 132 11.60 14.15 -14.02
CA MET A 132 11.60 15.32 -13.14
C MET A 132 11.88 16.63 -13.89
N GLU A 133 12.63 16.56 -14.99
CA GLU A 133 12.92 17.69 -15.87
C GLU A 133 11.67 18.17 -16.63
N GLU A 134 10.85 17.26 -17.14
CA GLU A 134 9.59 17.60 -17.82
C GLU A 134 8.55 18.20 -16.87
N ILE A 135 8.60 17.84 -15.59
CA ILE A 135 7.64 18.31 -14.59
C ILE A 135 7.99 19.72 -14.07
N GLY A 136 9.28 20.07 -14.04
CA GLY A 136 9.79 21.28 -13.38
C GLY A 136 10.34 21.01 -11.99
#